data_AF-A0A2G9T599-F1
#
_entry.id   AF-A0A2G9T599-F1
#
_cell.length_a   1.000
_cell.length_b   1.000
_cell.length_c   1.000
_cell.angle_alpha   90.00
_cell.angle_beta   90.00
_cell.angle_gamma   90.00
#
_symmetry.space_group_name_H-M   'P 1'
#
loop_
_entity.id
_entity.type
_entity.pdbx_description
1 polymer ?
#
loop_
_entity_poly.entity_id
_entity_poly.type
_entity_poly.pdbx_seq_one_letter_code
_entity_poly.pdbx_strand_id
1 'polypeptide(L)' 'VISTLSFPDVGDEPGRMNWTRSAANIQAIPDVLRTHMVVPCMNSDRIYIVEIDKTEMKIVK' A
#
# COMPACT_ATOMS: atom_id res chain seq x y z
N VAL A 1 -6.05 17.44 0.15
CA VAL A 1 -5.79 16.11 -0.46
C VAL A 1 -4.66 16.28 -1.46
N ILE A 2 -3.56 15.52 -1.34
CA ILE A 2 -2.38 15.62 -2.24
C ILE A 2 -2.51 14.64 -3.41
N SER A 3 -3.04 13.45 -3.14
CA SER A 3 -3.36 12.43 -4.14
C SER A 3 -4.45 11.51 -3.60
N THR A 4 -5.19 10.87 -4.51
CA THR A 4 -6.24 9.90 -4.18
C THR A 4 -6.08 8.69 -5.10
N LEU A 5 -6.24 7.50 -4.53
CA LEU A 5 -6.35 6.24 -5.28
C LEU A 5 -7.75 5.68 -5.05
N SER A 6 -8.46 5.37 -6.15
CA SER A 6 -9.76 4.72 -6.10
C SER A 6 -9.61 3.22 -6.28
N PHE A 7 -10.18 2.45 -5.36
CA PHE A 7 -10.29 1.00 -5.49
C PHE A 7 -11.44 0.63 -6.43
N PRO A 8 -11.29 -0.44 -7.23
CA PRO A 8 -12.27 -0.80 -8.25
C PRO A 8 -13.58 -1.34 -7.67
N ASP A 9 -13.52 -2.01 -6.53
CA ASP A 9 -14.67 -2.69 -5.94
C ASP A 9 -15.25 -1.91 -4.74
N VAL A 10 -16.55 -1.66 -4.82
CA VAL A 10 -17.30 -0.97 -3.75
C VAL A 10 -17.54 -1.94 -2.59
N GLY A 11 -17.38 -1.45 -1.37
CA GLY A 11 -17.68 -2.21 -0.15
C GLY A 11 -16.52 -3.03 0.39
N ASP A 12 -15.33 -2.96 -0.22
CA ASP A 12 -14.13 -3.69 0.19
C ASP A 12 -13.66 -3.40 1.62
N GLU A 13 -13.91 -2.17 2.10
CA GLU A 13 -13.49 -1.71 3.44
C GLU A 13 -11.97 -1.94 3.70
N PRO A 14 -11.08 -1.13 3.09
CA PRO A 14 -9.65 -1.19 3.34
C PRO A 14 -9.33 -1.08 4.84
N GLY A 15 -8.62 -2.08 5.37
CA GLY A 15 -8.30 -2.20 6.79
C GLY A 15 -6.86 -1.78 7.12
N ARG A 16 -6.25 -2.51 8.07
CA ARG A 16 -4.83 -2.30 8.44
C ARG A 16 -3.91 -2.61 7.26
N MET A 17 -3.27 -1.58 6.73
CA MET A 17 -2.31 -1.66 5.63
C MET A 17 -0.86 -1.51 6.11
N ASN A 18 0.08 -2.12 5.37
CA ASN A 18 1.51 -2.07 5.69
C ASN A 18 2.37 -2.10 4.42
N TRP A 19 3.62 -1.67 4.53
CA TRP A 19 4.60 -1.81 3.47
C TRP A 19 5.01 -3.27 3.25
N THR A 20 5.25 -3.65 2.00
CA THR A 20 5.78 -4.98 1.63
C THR A 20 7.20 -5.24 2.15
N ARG A 21 7.96 -4.17 2.44
CA ARG A 21 9.33 -4.26 2.97
C ARG A 21 9.45 -3.43 4.24
N SER A 22 10.08 -4.01 5.25
CA SER A 22 10.48 -3.35 6.48
C SER A 22 12.00 -3.24 6.54
N ALA A 23 12.48 -2.28 7.33
CA ALA A 23 13.89 -2.22 7.68
C ALA A 23 14.16 -3.20 8.84
N ALA A 24 15.32 -3.83 8.82
CA ALA A 24 15.72 -4.77 9.89
C ALA A 24 15.88 -4.08 11.25
N ASN A 25 16.18 -2.78 11.23
CA ASN A 25 16.30 -1.92 12.41
C ASN A 25 16.10 -0.44 12.00
N ILE A 26 16.12 0.46 12.98
CA ILE A 26 15.89 1.90 12.75
C ILE A 26 17.02 2.56 11.94
N GLN A 27 18.25 2.09 12.09
CA GLN A 27 19.42 2.63 11.38
C GLN A 27 19.36 2.36 9.88
N ALA A 28 18.78 1.24 9.47
CA ALA A 28 18.62 0.84 8.07
C ALA A 28 17.39 1.46 7.38
N ILE A 29 16.59 2.30 8.06
CA ILE A 29 15.40 2.92 7.45
C ILE A 29 15.70 3.72 6.18
N PRO A 30 16.79 4.53 6.11
CA PRO A 30 17.10 5.31 4.90
C PRO A 30 17.46 4.43 3.70
N ASP A 31 18.01 3.23 3.94
CA ASP A 31 18.49 2.32 2.90
C ASP A 31 17.38 1.42 2.35
N VAL A 32 16.20 1.42 2.97
CA VAL A 32 15.06 0.60 2.55
C VAL A 32 14.05 1.45 1.79
N LEU A 33 14.14 1.37 0.47
CA LEU A 33 13.13 1.90 -0.43
C LEU A 33 11.83 1.08 -0.31
N ARG A 34 10.74 1.78 0.02
CA ARG A 34 9.39 1.20 0.13
C ARG A 34 8.55 1.73 -1.02
N THR A 35 8.32 0.86 -2.01
CA THR A 35 7.55 1.22 -3.22
C THR A 35 6.17 0.57 -3.24
N HIS A 36 5.90 -0.43 -2.41
CA HIS A 36 4.64 -1.18 -2.45
C HIS A 36 4.01 -1.32 -1.08
N MET A 37 2.71 -1.03 -1.01
CA MET A 37 1.87 -1.17 0.17
C MET A 37 0.84 -2.29 -0.04
N VAL A 38 0.69 -3.14 0.95
CA VAL A 38 -0.33 -4.19 1.02
C VAL A 38 -1.56 -3.60 1.68
N VAL A 39 -2.69 -3.62 0.96
CA VAL A 39 -3.98 -3.10 1.41
C VAL A 39 -4.98 -4.26 1.45
N PRO A 40 -5.13 -4.94 2.61
CA PRO A 40 -6.16 -5.94 2.79
C PRO A 40 -7.53 -5.28 2.99
N CYS A 41 -8.55 -5.92 2.43
CA CYS A 41 -9.95 -5.49 2.46
C CYS A 41 -10.72 -6.37 3.45
N MET A 42 -11.37 -5.75 4.44
CA MET A 42 -11.99 -6.47 5.55
C MET A 42 -13.28 -7.19 5.16
N ASN A 43 -13.96 -6.72 4.10
CA ASN A 43 -15.27 -7.24 3.72
C ASN A 43 -15.25 -8.18 2.51
N SER A 44 -14.17 -8.21 1.73
CA SER A 44 -14.14 -8.91 0.44
C SER A 44 -13.04 -9.95 0.29
N ASP A 45 -12.26 -10.20 1.34
CA ASP A 45 -11.05 -11.05 1.33
C ASP A 45 -10.01 -10.65 0.26
N ARG A 46 -10.20 -9.50 -0.42
CA ARG A 46 -9.26 -8.98 -1.42
C ARG A 46 -8.04 -8.39 -0.75
N ILE A 47 -6.91 -8.49 -1.44
CA ILE A 47 -5.68 -7.83 -1.05
C ILE A 47 -5.17 -7.08 -2.26
N TYR A 48 -5.19 -5.76 -2.19
CA TYR A 48 -4.55 -4.93 -3.19
C TYR A 48 -3.08 -4.72 -2.87
N ILE A 49 -2.26 -4.69 -3.91
CA ILE A 49 -0.90 -4.18 -3.85
C ILE A 49 -0.89 -2.84 -4.55
N VAL A 50 -0.58 -1.79 -3.78
CA VAL A 50 -0.47 -0.43 -4.28
C VAL A 50 1.00 -0.09 -4.46
N GLU A 51 1.41 0.15 -5.70
CA GLU A 51 2.70 0.77 -6.00
C GLU A 51 2.60 2.28 -5.75
N ILE A 52 3.59 2.84 -5.05
CA ILE A 52 3.71 4.24 -4.69
C ILE A 52 5.07 4.73 -5.21
N ASP A 53 5.01 5.69 -6.13
CA ASP A 53 6.16 6.46 -6.59
C ASP A 53 6.04 7.93 -6.11
N LYS A 54 7.04 8.75 -6.37
CA LYS A 54 7.10 10.17 -5.96
C LYS A 54 5.92 11.00 -6.47
N THR A 55 5.33 10.60 -7.59
CA THR A 55 4.31 11.38 -8.30
C THR A 55 2.98 10.65 -8.45
N GLU A 56 2.95 9.33 -8.31
CA GLU A 56 1.76 8.52 -8.60
C GLU A 56 1.57 7.35 -7.63
N MET A 57 0.32 6.89 -7.56
CA MET A 57 -0.06 5.64 -6.89
C MET A 57 -0.90 4.81 -7.84
N LYS A 58 -0.64 3.51 -7.93
CA LYS A 58 -1.40 2.60 -8.78
C LYS A 58 -1.58 1.23 -8.14
N ILE A 59 -2.74 0.62 -8.37
CA ILE A 59 -2.99 -0.77 -7.99
C ILE A 59 -2.29 -1.65 -9.03
N VAL A 60 -1.38 -2.52 -8.57
CA VAL A 60 -0.61 -3.44 -9.44
C VAL A 60 -1.01 -4.90 -9.27
N LYS A 61 -1.77 -5.21 -8.22
CA LYS A 61 -2.34 -6.54 -7.97
C LYS A 61 -3.55 -6.43 -7.07
#